data_AF-A0A2J6XG68-F1
#
_entry.id   AF-A0A2J6XG68-F1
#
_cell.length_a   1.000
_cell.length_b   1.000
_cell.length_c   1.000
_cell.angle_alpha   90.00
_cell.angle_beta   90.00
_cell.angle_gamma   90.00
#
_symmetry.space_group_name_H-M   'P 1'
#
loop_
_entity.id
_entity.type
_entity.pdbx_description
1 polymer ?
#
loop_
_entity_poly.entity_id
_entity_poly.type
_entity_poly.pdbx_seq_one_letter_code
_entity_poly.pdbx_strand_id
1 'polypeptide(L)'
;MIDIRSDKSYMLFSVLSDGKTHSANELSFYIEEKSRQIYPRLKPYRKILEITRVGRINYYQIKNEIINVVKNALNIRRSLFKAINWVKKVLSDMNYKLNDEALKIIVFLINFYKNTKKRWLEADKGNNLNVAEIIARATKLDYETVASELRSLIAYGIIVPYPDSKRIEKLRVTETVLKMIP
;
A
#
# COMPACT_ATOMS: atom_id res chain seq x y z
N MET A 1 -7.29 14.07 -3.95
CA MET A 1 -6.71 12.96 -3.15
C MET A 1 -5.20 12.95 -3.35
N ILE A 2 -4.40 13.02 -2.28
CA ILE A 2 -2.92 12.94 -2.39
C ILE A 2 -2.56 11.46 -2.56
N ASP A 3 -2.18 11.08 -3.77
CA ASP A 3 -1.79 9.71 -4.11
C ASP A 3 -0.28 9.55 -3.95
N ILE A 4 0.13 9.03 -2.79
CA ILE A 4 1.53 8.73 -2.50
C ILE A 4 1.81 7.33 -3.06
N ARG A 5 2.50 7.25 -4.21
CA ARG A 5 2.57 6.03 -5.04
C ARG A 5 3.72 5.07 -4.74
N SER A 6 4.77 5.52 -4.05
CA SER A 6 5.96 4.69 -3.79
C SER A 6 6.31 4.65 -2.30
N ASP A 7 6.95 3.57 -1.82
CA ASP A 7 7.39 3.44 -0.42
C ASP A 7 8.35 4.56 -0.03
N LYS A 8 9.26 4.93 -0.93
CA LYS A 8 10.16 6.07 -0.73
C LYS A 8 9.40 7.39 -0.58
N SER A 9 8.37 7.63 -1.41
CA SER A 9 7.50 8.80 -1.24
C SER A 9 6.76 8.76 0.10
N TYR A 10 6.30 7.60 0.57
CA TYR A 10 5.68 7.46 1.89
C TYR A 10 6.65 7.86 3.00
N MET A 11 7.88 7.35 2.96
CA MET A 11 8.91 7.66 3.96
C MET A 11 9.20 9.16 4.00
N LEU A 12 9.38 9.80 2.83
CA LEU A 12 9.59 11.25 2.74
C LEU A 12 8.42 12.03 3.36
N PHE A 13 7.18 11.71 2.97
CA PHE A 13 6.01 12.40 3.52
C PHE A 13 5.82 12.10 5.01
N SER A 14 6.19 10.91 5.48
CA SER A 14 6.15 10.56 6.91
C SER A 14 7.05 11.47 7.72
N VAL A 15 8.27 11.75 7.25
CA VAL A 15 9.20 12.69 7.91
C VAL A 15 8.66 14.11 7.85
N LEU A 16 8.30 14.58 6.65
CA LEU A 16 7.81 15.94 6.43
C LEU A 16 6.49 16.25 7.16
N SER A 17 5.73 15.22 7.55
CA SER A 17 4.46 15.38 8.27
C SER A 17 4.61 15.89 9.69
N ASP A 18 5.84 15.96 10.23
CA ASP A 18 6.11 16.65 11.49
C ASP A 18 5.89 18.17 11.40
N GLY A 19 5.78 18.70 10.19
CA GLY A 19 5.54 20.12 9.90
C GLY A 19 6.80 20.97 9.99
N LYS A 20 7.96 20.35 10.17
CA LYS A 20 9.26 21.03 10.20
C LYS A 20 9.86 21.08 8.80
N THR A 21 10.82 21.98 8.66
CA THR A 21 11.62 22.11 7.45
C THR A 21 12.76 21.10 7.47
N HIS A 22 12.92 20.31 6.39
CA HIS A 22 13.99 19.32 6.25
C HIS A 22 14.79 19.56 4.97
N SER A 23 16.11 19.45 5.04
CA SER A 23 17.01 19.56 3.89
C SER A 23 16.94 18.32 2.98
N ALA A 24 17.33 18.48 1.71
CA ALA A 24 17.49 17.38 0.77
C ALA A 24 18.46 16.29 1.29
N ASN A 25 19.47 16.68 2.07
CA ASN A 25 20.44 15.74 2.63
C ASN A 25 19.80 14.90 3.75
N GLU A 26 19.11 15.54 4.70
CA GLU A 26 18.38 14.84 5.78
C GLU A 26 17.38 13.84 5.21
N LEU A 27 16.54 14.28 4.27
CA LEU A 27 15.55 13.43 3.62
C LEU A 27 16.16 12.23 2.87
N SER A 28 17.37 12.39 2.35
CA SER A 28 18.06 11.34 1.60
C SER A 28 18.51 10.17 2.47
N PHE A 29 18.82 10.41 3.75
CA PHE A 29 19.11 9.35 4.72
C PHE A 29 17.90 8.44 4.93
N TYR A 30 16.70 9.01 5.04
CA TYR A 30 15.48 8.22 5.30
C TYR A 30 15.07 7.30 4.15
N ILE A 31 15.49 7.56 2.92
CA ILE A 31 15.14 6.74 1.76
C ILE A 31 16.33 6.00 1.16
N GLU A 32 17.50 6.11 1.79
CA GLU A 32 18.77 5.51 1.35
C GLU A 32 19.10 5.85 -0.12
N GLU A 33 18.97 7.13 -0.48
CA GLU A 33 19.30 7.62 -1.83
C GLU A 33 20.22 8.83 -1.81
N LYS A 34 20.73 9.23 -2.98
CA LYS A 34 21.48 10.48 -3.13
C LYS A 34 20.54 11.67 -2.98
N SER A 35 20.96 12.73 -2.30
CA SER A 35 20.16 13.96 -2.10
C SER A 35 19.60 14.58 -3.39
N ARG A 36 20.31 14.45 -4.52
CA ARG A 36 19.83 14.87 -5.85
C ARG A 36 18.54 14.16 -6.31
N GLN A 37 18.19 13.03 -5.73
CA GLN A 37 16.96 12.28 -6.02
C GLN A 37 15.73 12.77 -5.25
N ILE A 38 15.91 13.62 -4.23
CA ILE A 38 14.79 14.15 -3.44
C ILE A 38 13.89 15.05 -4.29
N TYR A 39 14.47 16.02 -5.01
CA TYR A 39 13.67 16.94 -5.83
C TYR A 39 12.85 16.22 -6.91
N PRO A 40 13.41 15.32 -7.76
CA PRO A 40 12.62 14.56 -8.72
C PRO A 40 11.44 13.80 -8.09
N ARG A 41 11.62 13.22 -6.90
CA ARG A 41 10.57 12.48 -6.18
C ARG A 41 9.47 13.38 -5.62
N LEU A 42 9.82 14.57 -5.15
CA LEU A 42 8.89 15.53 -4.56
C LEU A 42 8.29 16.50 -5.59
N LYS A 43 8.88 16.63 -6.78
CA LYS A 43 8.41 17.50 -7.87
C LYS A 43 6.93 17.30 -8.23
N PRO A 44 6.38 16.07 -8.33
CA PRO A 44 4.95 15.86 -8.59
C PRO A 44 4.04 16.46 -7.51
N TYR A 45 4.58 16.65 -6.31
CA TYR A 45 3.88 17.11 -5.12
C TYR A 45 4.17 18.58 -4.79
N ARG A 46 4.80 19.35 -5.68
CA ARG A 46 5.17 20.77 -5.43
C ARG A 46 4.01 21.65 -4.94
N LYS A 47 2.76 21.32 -5.29
CA LYS A 47 1.59 22.11 -4.87
C LYS A 47 1.36 22.05 -3.36
N ILE A 48 1.79 20.95 -2.73
CA ILE A 48 1.60 20.65 -1.32
C ILE A 48 2.87 20.86 -0.47
N LEU A 49 3.91 21.40 -1.09
CA LEU A 49 5.20 21.62 -0.44
C LEU A 49 5.58 23.09 -0.51
N GLU A 50 6.19 23.57 0.56
CA GLU A 50 7.07 24.74 0.55
C GLU A 50 8.49 24.26 0.29
N ILE A 51 9.15 24.89 -0.70
CA ILE A 51 10.52 24.58 -1.08
C ILE A 51 11.33 25.87 -0.95
N THR A 52 12.22 25.91 0.03
CA THR A 52 13.09 27.06 0.31
C THR A 52 14.51 26.70 -0.07
N ARG A 53 15.21 27.59 -0.78
CA ARG A 53 16.61 27.38 -1.15
C ARG A 53 17.51 28.27 -0.32
N VAL A 54 18.44 27.68 0.42
CA VAL A 54 19.48 28.40 1.17
C VAL A 54 20.83 28.00 0.58
N GLY A 55 21.45 28.92 -0.16
CA GLY A 55 22.66 28.65 -0.95
C GLY A 55 22.44 27.56 -2.01
N ARG A 56 23.16 26.44 -1.89
CA ARG A 56 23.07 25.29 -2.80
C ARG A 56 22.15 24.18 -2.30
N ILE A 57 21.50 24.35 -1.15
CA ILE A 57 20.69 23.31 -0.50
C ILE A 57 19.22 23.67 -0.61
N ASN A 58 18.42 22.71 -1.05
CA ASN A 58 16.96 22.80 -1.02
C ASN A 58 16.44 22.25 0.32
N TYR A 59 15.48 22.96 0.87
CA TYR A 59 14.73 22.61 2.07
C TYR A 59 13.27 22.42 1.69
N TYR A 60 12.61 21.47 2.35
CA TYR A 60 11.26 21.03 2.06
C TYR A 60 10.43 21.03 3.32
N GLN A 61 9.20 21.49 3.22
CA GLN A 61 8.21 21.46 4.29
C GLN A 61 6.83 21.21 3.66
N ILE A 62 5.93 20.53 4.36
CA ILE A 62 4.53 20.48 3.94
C ILE A 62 3.88 21.79 4.37
N LYS A 63 3.15 22.41 3.44
CA LYS A 63 2.35 23.60 3.71
C LYS A 63 1.41 23.39 4.90
N ASN A 64 1.40 24.34 5.83
CA ASN A 64 0.66 24.21 7.10
C ASN A 64 -0.83 23.95 6.88
N GLU A 65 -1.45 24.59 5.89
CA GLU A 65 -2.89 24.50 5.60
C GLU A 65 -3.35 23.09 5.17
N ILE A 66 -2.44 22.22 4.74
CA ILE A 66 -2.75 20.87 4.25
C ILE A 66 -2.03 19.77 5.05
N ILE A 67 -1.26 20.11 6.08
CA ILE A 67 -0.49 19.15 6.86
C ILE A 67 -1.38 18.04 7.45
N ASN A 68 -2.58 18.39 7.93
CA ASN A 68 -3.55 17.44 8.47
C ASN A 68 -4.10 16.51 7.39
N VAL A 69 -4.29 17.01 6.16
CA VAL A 69 -4.69 16.19 5.01
C VAL A 69 -3.60 15.18 4.66
N VAL A 70 -2.32 15.60 4.69
CA VAL A 70 -1.18 14.70 4.47
C VAL A 70 -1.06 13.67 5.60
N LYS A 71 -1.19 14.08 6.86
CA LYS A 71 -1.21 13.16 8.02
C LYS A 71 -2.31 12.12 7.90
N ASN A 72 -3.51 12.51 7.47
CA ASN A 72 -4.61 11.57 7.26
C ASN A 72 -4.31 10.60 6.10
N ALA A 73 -3.80 11.09 4.97
CA ALA A 73 -3.36 10.24 3.86
C ALA A 73 -2.26 9.27 4.28
N LEU A 74 -1.31 9.71 5.11
CA LEU A 74 -0.25 8.89 5.68
C LEU A 74 -0.78 7.86 6.66
N ASN A 75 -1.74 8.20 7.53
CA ASN A 75 -2.35 7.24 8.46
C ASN A 75 -3.11 6.14 7.71
N ILE A 76 -3.84 6.51 6.65
CA ILE A 76 -4.49 5.56 5.74
C ILE A 76 -3.43 4.67 5.08
N ARG A 77 -2.28 5.22 4.69
CA ARG A 77 -1.20 4.42 4.09
C ARG A 77 -0.39 3.62 5.12
N ARG A 78 -0.31 4.08 6.37
CA ARG A 78 0.40 3.43 7.48
C ARG A 78 -0.25 2.12 7.88
N SER A 79 -1.58 2.07 7.91
CA SER A 79 -2.31 0.83 8.17
C SER A 79 -2.10 -0.20 7.06
N LEU A 80 -2.13 0.25 5.80
CA LEU A 80 -1.81 -0.58 4.65
C LEU A 80 -0.35 -1.09 4.73
N PHE A 81 0.60 -0.22 5.07
CA PHE A 81 2.02 -0.56 5.20
C PHE A 81 2.29 -1.53 6.36
N LYS A 82 1.64 -1.34 7.52
CA LYS A 82 1.70 -2.27 8.66
C LYS A 82 1.19 -3.66 8.27
N ALA A 83 0.03 -3.72 7.62
CA ALA A 83 -0.54 -4.97 7.14
C ALA A 83 0.40 -5.65 6.13
N ILE A 84 0.92 -4.93 5.14
CA ILE A 84 1.87 -5.46 4.15
C ILE A 84 3.15 -5.96 4.81
N ASN A 85 3.74 -5.20 5.73
CA ASN A 85 4.98 -5.61 6.41
C ASN A 85 4.78 -6.85 7.28
N TRP A 86 3.62 -6.96 7.93
CA TRP A 86 3.28 -8.18 8.65
C TRP A 86 3.18 -9.37 7.70
N VAL A 87 2.49 -9.22 6.56
CA VAL A 87 2.41 -10.28 5.54
C VAL A 87 3.79 -10.65 5.01
N LYS A 88 4.64 -9.68 4.68
CA LYS A 88 6.03 -9.91 4.27
C LYS A 88 6.80 -10.70 5.31
N LYS A 89 6.64 -10.36 6.60
CA LYS A 89 7.29 -11.05 7.71
C LYS A 89 6.83 -12.51 7.79
N VAL A 90 5.52 -12.76 7.82
CA VAL A 90 4.97 -14.13 7.89
C VAL A 90 5.45 -14.99 6.74
N LEU A 91 5.40 -14.47 5.52
CA LEU A 91 5.87 -15.19 4.34
C LEU A 91 7.38 -15.44 4.41
N SER A 92 8.17 -14.47 4.87
CA SER A 92 9.63 -14.63 5.03
C SER A 92 9.98 -15.69 6.09
N ASP A 93 9.25 -15.72 7.21
CA ASP A 93 9.41 -16.75 8.26
C ASP A 93 9.09 -18.17 7.71
N MET A 94 8.38 -18.26 6.58
CA MET A 94 8.03 -19.50 5.88
C MET A 94 8.86 -19.72 4.59
N ASN A 95 9.99 -19.01 4.43
CA ASN A 95 10.86 -19.05 3.24
C ASN A 95 10.16 -18.70 1.91
N TYR A 96 9.06 -17.94 1.96
CA TYR A 96 8.35 -17.46 0.79
C TYR A 96 8.56 -15.95 0.62
N LYS A 97 8.99 -15.53 -0.57
CA LYS A 97 9.14 -14.12 -0.89
C LYS A 97 7.86 -13.60 -1.55
N LEU A 98 7.24 -12.61 -0.93
CA LEU A 98 6.10 -11.91 -1.52
C LEU A 98 6.52 -11.25 -2.84
N ASN A 99 5.98 -11.74 -3.96
CA ASN A 99 6.18 -11.14 -5.28
C ASN A 99 5.24 -9.93 -5.51
N ASP A 100 5.45 -9.22 -6.62
CA ASP A 100 4.73 -7.99 -6.92
C ASP A 100 3.25 -8.25 -7.24
N GLU A 101 2.94 -9.41 -7.81
CA GLU A 101 1.59 -9.89 -8.14
C GLU A 101 0.77 -10.15 -6.87
N ALA A 102 1.29 -10.96 -5.94
CA ALA A 102 0.68 -11.23 -4.64
C ALA A 102 0.50 -9.94 -3.85
N LEU A 103 1.49 -9.03 -3.89
CA LEU A 103 1.39 -7.73 -3.25
C LEU A 103 0.21 -6.91 -3.80
N LYS A 104 0.00 -6.87 -5.13
CA LYS A 104 -1.16 -6.19 -5.73
C LYS A 104 -2.48 -6.79 -5.25
N ILE A 105 -2.56 -8.11 -5.15
CA ILE A 105 -3.76 -8.83 -4.67
C ILE A 105 -4.05 -8.48 -3.20
N ILE A 106 -3.05 -8.55 -2.33
CA ILE A 106 -3.19 -8.19 -0.90
C ILE A 106 -3.61 -6.72 -0.75
N VAL A 107 -2.97 -5.81 -1.48
CA VAL A 107 -3.31 -4.38 -1.47
C VAL A 107 -4.77 -4.17 -1.91
N PHE A 108 -5.21 -4.86 -2.96
CA PHE A 108 -6.59 -4.80 -3.41
C PHE A 108 -7.57 -5.27 -2.32
N LEU A 109 -7.34 -6.43 -1.70
CA LEU A 109 -8.23 -6.97 -0.67
C LEU A 109 -8.29 -6.10 0.59
N ILE A 110 -7.15 -5.54 1.02
CA ILE A 110 -7.10 -4.59 2.13
C ILE A 110 -7.89 -3.33 1.80
N ASN A 111 -7.71 -2.77 0.59
CA ASN A 111 -8.43 -1.58 0.17
C ASN A 111 -9.93 -1.82 0.01
N PHE A 112 -10.33 -3.01 -0.48
CA PHE A 112 -11.73 -3.42 -0.53
C PHE A 112 -12.37 -3.36 0.86
N TYR A 113 -11.74 -3.97 1.87
CA TYR A 113 -12.23 -3.94 3.24
C TYR A 113 -12.32 -2.49 3.78
N LYS A 114 -11.29 -1.68 3.56
CA LYS A 114 -11.26 -0.29 4.04
C LYS A 114 -12.38 0.57 3.45
N ASN A 115 -12.64 0.41 2.15
CA ASN A 115 -13.61 1.22 1.43
C ASN A 115 -15.06 0.76 1.66
N THR A 116 -15.29 -0.54 1.78
CA THR A 116 -16.65 -1.10 1.85
C THR A 116 -17.07 -1.51 3.24
N LYS A 117 -16.12 -1.68 4.17
CA LYS A 117 -16.29 -2.32 5.48
C LYS A 117 -16.85 -3.75 5.44
N LYS A 118 -16.97 -4.35 4.25
CA LYS A 118 -17.35 -5.75 4.07
C LYS A 118 -16.13 -6.63 4.28
N ARG A 119 -16.27 -7.62 5.16
CA ARG A 119 -15.19 -8.58 5.46
C ARG A 119 -14.90 -9.52 4.30
N TRP A 120 -15.94 -9.88 3.55
CA TRP A 120 -15.85 -10.83 2.45
C TRP A 120 -15.98 -10.10 1.12
N LEU A 121 -15.01 -10.33 0.24
CA LEU A 121 -15.19 -10.13 -1.19
C LEU A 121 -16.00 -11.31 -1.71
N GLU A 122 -17.11 -11.04 -2.37
CA GLU A 122 -18.02 -12.08 -2.87
C GLU A 122 -17.98 -12.12 -4.40
N ALA A 123 -18.12 -13.31 -4.96
CA ALA A 123 -18.34 -13.51 -6.38
C ALA A 123 -19.58 -12.74 -6.84
N ASP A 124 -19.49 -12.11 -8.00
CA ASP A 124 -20.58 -11.35 -8.59
C ASP A 124 -21.45 -12.31 -9.39
N LYS A 125 -22.49 -12.83 -8.73
CA LYS A 125 -23.46 -13.76 -9.33
C LYS A 125 -24.28 -13.10 -10.44
N GLY A 126 -24.46 -11.78 -10.42
CA GLY A 126 -25.20 -11.05 -11.46
C GLY A 126 -24.42 -10.96 -12.77
N ASN A 127 -23.10 -10.86 -12.68
CA ASN A 127 -22.20 -10.81 -13.84
C ASN A 127 -21.46 -12.13 -14.12
N ASN A 128 -21.82 -13.21 -13.43
CA ASN A 128 -21.19 -14.53 -13.52
C ASN A 128 -19.66 -14.53 -13.29
N LEU A 129 -19.15 -13.58 -12.49
CA LEU A 129 -17.73 -13.47 -12.18
C LEU A 129 -17.39 -14.16 -10.87
N ASN A 130 -16.38 -15.02 -10.89
CA ASN A 130 -15.78 -15.56 -9.68
C ASN A 130 -14.82 -14.55 -9.03
N VAL A 131 -14.40 -14.82 -7.80
CA VAL A 131 -13.56 -13.90 -7.03
C VAL A 131 -12.21 -13.62 -7.70
N ALA A 132 -11.58 -14.64 -8.31
CA ALA A 132 -10.30 -14.47 -9.00
C ALA A 132 -10.45 -13.58 -10.24
N GLU A 133 -11.55 -13.68 -10.99
CA GLU A 133 -11.85 -12.79 -12.13
C GLU A 133 -12.08 -11.33 -11.70
N ILE A 134 -12.78 -11.12 -10.58
CA ILE A 134 -12.97 -9.79 -10.01
C ILE A 134 -11.61 -9.17 -9.66
N ILE A 135 -10.76 -9.92 -8.98
CA ILE A 135 -9.42 -9.47 -8.60
C ILE A 135 -8.58 -9.19 -9.84
N ALA A 136 -8.54 -10.10 -10.81
CA ALA A 136 -7.79 -9.96 -12.06
C ALA A 136 -8.15 -8.65 -12.79
N ARG A 137 -9.44 -8.35 -12.92
CA ARG A 137 -9.92 -7.09 -13.52
C ARG A 137 -9.48 -5.87 -12.71
N ALA A 138 -9.58 -5.92 -11.38
CA ALA A 138 -9.22 -4.80 -10.53
C ALA A 138 -7.71 -4.53 -10.48
N THR A 139 -6.89 -5.58 -10.51
CA THR A 139 -5.42 -5.50 -10.44
C THR A 139 -4.75 -5.43 -11.81
N LYS A 140 -5.51 -5.59 -12.90
CA LYS A 140 -5.00 -5.72 -14.28
C LYS A 140 -3.96 -6.84 -14.41
N LEU A 141 -4.19 -7.95 -13.70
CA LEU A 141 -3.42 -9.18 -13.82
C LEU A 141 -4.22 -10.18 -14.65
N ASP A 142 -3.54 -11.16 -15.23
CA ASP A 142 -4.21 -12.30 -15.85
C ASP A 142 -4.81 -13.23 -14.79
N TYR A 143 -5.87 -13.93 -15.18
CA TYR A 143 -6.61 -14.81 -14.29
C TYR A 143 -5.73 -15.94 -13.71
N GLU A 144 -4.85 -16.52 -14.53
CA GLU A 144 -4.02 -17.65 -14.12
C GLU A 144 -3.00 -17.24 -13.05
N THR A 145 -2.34 -16.10 -13.23
CA THR A 145 -1.49 -15.48 -12.21
C THR A 145 -2.27 -15.25 -10.92
N VAL A 146 -3.45 -14.63 -10.99
CA VAL A 146 -4.27 -14.40 -9.80
C VAL A 146 -4.65 -15.72 -9.12
N ALA A 147 -5.09 -16.73 -9.86
CA ALA A 147 -5.44 -18.04 -9.30
C ALA A 147 -4.24 -18.77 -8.68
N SER A 148 -3.04 -18.60 -9.25
CA SER A 148 -1.79 -19.11 -8.67
C SER A 148 -1.46 -18.41 -7.36
N GLU A 149 -1.48 -17.08 -7.34
CA GLU A 149 -1.15 -16.30 -6.15
C GLU A 149 -2.17 -16.47 -5.03
N LEU A 150 -3.46 -16.60 -5.36
CA LEU A 150 -4.48 -16.90 -4.36
C LEU A 150 -4.20 -18.24 -3.68
N ARG A 151 -3.80 -19.28 -4.43
CA ARG A 151 -3.43 -20.58 -3.83
C ARG A 151 -2.25 -20.43 -2.86
N SER A 152 -1.22 -19.68 -3.23
CA SER A 152 -0.08 -19.40 -2.36
C SER A 152 -0.52 -18.67 -1.09
N LEU A 153 -1.28 -17.58 -1.23
CA LEU A 153 -1.74 -16.77 -0.09
C LEU A 153 -2.68 -17.53 0.84
N ILE A 154 -3.48 -18.47 0.33
CA ILE A 154 -4.31 -19.39 1.13
C ILE A 154 -3.41 -20.36 1.91
N ALA A 155 -2.44 -20.98 1.25
CA ALA A 155 -1.53 -21.94 1.86
C ALA A 155 -0.74 -21.34 3.04
N TYR A 156 -0.38 -20.06 2.96
CA TYR A 156 0.31 -19.34 4.03
C TYR A 156 -0.62 -18.66 5.05
N GLY A 157 -1.94 -18.89 4.98
CA GLY A 157 -2.90 -18.32 5.93
C GLY A 157 -2.97 -16.79 5.89
N ILE A 158 -2.68 -16.16 4.76
CA ILE A 158 -2.81 -14.71 4.57
C ILE A 158 -4.25 -14.35 4.22
N ILE A 159 -4.92 -15.22 3.45
CA ILE A 159 -6.30 -15.07 3.03
C ILE A 159 -7.10 -16.34 3.33
N VAL A 160 -8.41 -16.20 3.48
CA VAL A 160 -9.35 -17.28 3.79
C VAL A 160 -10.40 -17.35 2.68
N PRO A 161 -10.51 -18.48 1.96
CA PRO A 161 -11.58 -18.74 1.00
C PRO A 161 -12.83 -19.27 1.70
N TYR A 162 -13.99 -19.07 1.08
CA TYR A 162 -15.24 -19.74 1.44
C TYR A 162 -16.09 -20.01 0.20
N PRO A 163 -16.60 -21.23 -0.02
CA PRO A 163 -16.16 -22.45 0.65
C PRO A 163 -14.68 -22.73 0.37
N ASP A 164 -14.01 -23.48 1.25
CA ASP A 164 -12.64 -23.95 1.02
C ASP A 164 -12.67 -25.05 -0.06
N SER A 165 -12.77 -24.61 -1.31
CA SER A 165 -12.95 -25.47 -2.47
C SER A 165 -12.33 -24.84 -3.71
N LYS A 166 -12.25 -25.60 -4.81
CA LYS A 166 -11.77 -25.10 -6.11
C LYS A 166 -12.59 -23.91 -6.64
N ARG A 167 -13.86 -23.79 -6.23
CA ARG A 167 -14.75 -22.69 -6.64
C ARG A 167 -14.97 -21.77 -5.45
N ILE A 168 -14.04 -20.85 -5.24
CA ILE A 168 -14.09 -19.85 -4.17
C ILE A 168 -15.24 -18.88 -4.46
N GLU A 169 -16.28 -18.90 -3.63
CA GLU A 169 -17.41 -17.97 -3.75
C GLU A 169 -17.14 -16.64 -3.04
N LYS A 170 -16.38 -16.69 -1.95
CA LYS A 170 -16.02 -15.53 -1.13
C LYS A 170 -14.58 -15.65 -0.67
N LEU A 171 -13.91 -14.51 -0.55
CA LEU A 171 -12.52 -14.44 -0.09
C LEU A 171 -12.35 -13.28 0.88
N ARG A 172 -11.51 -13.45 1.89
CA ARG A 172 -11.11 -12.35 2.78
C ARG A 172 -9.65 -12.46 3.17
N VAL A 173 -9.05 -11.35 3.59
CA VAL A 173 -7.81 -11.39 4.38
C VAL A 173 -8.08 -11.93 5.79
N THR A 174 -7.10 -12.58 6.41
CA THR A 174 -7.27 -13.12 7.78
C THR A 174 -7.54 -12.03 8.81
N GLU A 175 -8.16 -12.42 9.93
CA GLU A 175 -8.40 -11.52 11.07
C GLU A 175 -7.09 -10.88 11.58
N THR A 176 -5.97 -11.59 11.49
CA THR A 176 -4.66 -11.05 11.89
C THR A 176 -4.21 -9.91 10.98
N VAL A 177 -4.42 -10.03 9.67
CA VAL A 177 -4.16 -8.94 8.71
C VAL A 177 -5.16 -7.79 8.93
N LEU A 178 -6.44 -8.10 9.17
CA LEU A 178 -7.47 -7.09 9.45
C LEU A 178 -7.19 -6.28 10.72
N LYS A 179 -6.68 -6.91 11.79
CA LYS A 179 -6.29 -6.23 13.04
C LYS A 179 -5.17 -5.21 12.86
N MET A 180 -4.39 -5.30 11.77
CA MET A 180 -3.37 -4.30 11.44
C MET A 180 -3.98 -3.04 10.80
N ILE A 181 -5.28 -3.06 10.48
CA ILE A 181 -6.03 -2.02 9.79
C ILE A 181 -7.09 -1.46 10.76
N PRO A 182 -6.91 -0.23 11.29
CA PRO A 182 -7.88 0.42 12.18
C PRO A 182 -9.16 0.82 11.45
#